data_AF-A0A385BJ90-F1
#
_entry.id   AF-A0A385BJ90-F1
#
_cell.length_a   1.000
_cell.length_b   1.000
_cell.length_c   1.000
_cell.angle_alpha   90.00
_cell.angle_beta   90.00
_cell.angle_gamma   90.00
#
_symmetry.space_group_name_H-M   'P 1'
#
loop_
_entity.id
_entity.type
_entity.pdbx_description
1 polymer ?
#
loop_
_entity_poly.entity_id
_entity_poly.type
_entity_poly.pdbx_seq_one_letter_code
_entity_poly.pdbx_strand_id
1 'polypeptide(L)'
;MKNLLLLACLMVFTVNAQKKIENLETYTASNGVTYSIGDEFQLGRGSDTNGKFVYVNVGGWAVSSSAEQNRLGSLNVGLIVTVKKIKKYNYKRYKGVYFTVGGGNITNYTIDIENAISSCEVIPCRSEASSKVVVDKYDKLKKLKELLDSGILTKEEFENEKAKILN
;
A
#
# COMPACT_ATOMS: atom_id res chain seq x y z
N MET A 1 20.20 6.98 -57.96
CA MET A 1 19.06 7.39 -57.10
C MET A 1 18.22 6.23 -56.54
N LYS A 2 18.75 4.99 -56.47
CA LYS A 2 18.07 3.85 -55.79
C LYS A 2 18.57 3.60 -54.37
N ASN A 3 19.79 4.04 -54.06
CA ASN A 3 20.43 3.79 -52.76
C ASN A 3 20.08 4.85 -51.69
N LEU A 4 19.41 5.95 -52.08
CA LEU A 4 18.98 6.99 -51.13
C LEU A 4 17.62 6.67 -50.50
N LEU A 5 16.84 5.76 -51.11
CA LEU A 5 15.53 5.35 -50.60
C LEU A 5 15.62 4.36 -49.43
N LEU A 6 16.73 3.61 -49.33
CA LEU A 6 16.92 2.60 -48.28
C LEU A 6 17.23 3.22 -46.90
N LEU A 7 17.77 4.45 -46.87
CA LEU A 7 18.13 5.11 -45.60
C LEU A 7 16.91 5.72 -44.87
N ALA A 8 15.81 5.97 -45.59
CA ALA A 8 14.60 6.56 -45.02
C ALA A 8 13.72 5.52 -44.29
N CYS A 9 13.79 4.23 -44.66
CA CYS A 9 13.01 3.18 -44.01
C CYS A 9 13.55 2.71 -42.65
N LEU A 10 14.80 3.05 -42.28
CA LEU A 10 15.37 2.63 -40.99
C LEU A 10 15.04 3.57 -39.82
N MET A 11 14.53 4.78 -40.07
CA MET A 11 14.32 5.78 -39.02
C MET A 11 12.97 5.66 -38.28
N VAL A 12 12.07 4.77 -38.69
CA VAL A 12 10.70 4.68 -38.10
C VAL A 12 10.61 3.66 -36.95
N PHE A 13 11.67 2.92 -36.64
CA PHE A 13 11.66 1.88 -35.59
C PHE A 13 12.21 2.30 -34.22
N THR A 14 12.57 3.57 -34.00
CA THR A 14 13.15 4.00 -32.71
C THR A 14 12.12 4.40 -31.65
N VAL A 15 10.82 4.29 -31.93
CA VAL A 15 9.79 4.73 -30.99
C VAL A 15 9.33 3.54 -30.15
N ASN A 16 9.78 3.53 -28.89
CA ASN A 16 9.38 2.71 -27.73
C ASN A 16 10.50 1.82 -27.16
N ALA A 17 11.64 2.43 -26.79
CA ALA A 17 12.39 1.93 -25.64
C ALA A 17 11.51 2.10 -24.40
N GLN A 18 10.63 1.13 -24.12
CA GLN A 18 9.79 1.13 -22.92
C GLN A 18 10.69 1.30 -21.69
N LYS A 19 10.50 2.39 -20.93
CA LYS A 19 11.25 2.64 -19.70
C LYS A 19 11.05 1.45 -18.76
N LYS A 20 12.11 0.70 -18.51
CA LYS A 20 12.08 -0.54 -17.69
C LYS A 20 11.91 -0.23 -16.19
N ILE A 21 12.14 1.02 -15.80
CA ILE A 21 11.91 1.55 -14.46
C ILE A 21 11.11 2.84 -14.62
N GLU A 22 10.02 2.93 -13.89
CA GLU A 22 9.17 4.11 -13.78
C GLU A 22 9.22 4.61 -12.34
N ASN A 23 9.49 5.90 -12.15
CA ASN A 23 9.36 6.55 -10.85
C ASN A 23 7.95 7.12 -10.77
N LEU A 24 7.23 6.79 -9.71
CA LEU A 24 5.84 7.19 -9.52
C LEU A 24 5.75 8.17 -8.34
N GLU A 25 4.81 9.11 -8.42
CA GLU A 25 4.43 9.96 -7.28
C GLU A 25 3.36 9.28 -6.42
N THR A 26 2.48 8.50 -7.05
CA THR A 26 1.39 7.76 -6.42
C THR A 26 1.27 6.34 -6.96
N TYR A 27 0.71 5.43 -6.16
CA TYR A 27 0.46 4.05 -6.55
C TYR A 27 -0.71 3.45 -5.77
N THR A 28 -1.73 2.94 -6.47
CA THR A 28 -2.82 2.15 -5.89
C THR A 28 -2.41 0.69 -5.84
N ALA A 29 -2.24 0.16 -4.63
CA ALA A 29 -1.81 -1.22 -4.41
C ALA A 29 -2.99 -2.21 -4.33
N SER A 30 -2.71 -3.51 -4.29
CA SER A 30 -3.74 -4.57 -4.23
C SER A 30 -4.65 -4.53 -3.00
N ASN A 31 -4.23 -3.88 -1.92
CA ASN A 31 -5.09 -3.62 -0.74
C ASN A 31 -6.08 -2.46 -0.95
N GLY A 32 -6.16 -1.88 -2.15
CA GLY A 32 -7.07 -0.78 -2.46
C GLY A 32 -6.65 0.59 -1.89
N VAL A 33 -5.46 0.68 -1.26
CA VAL A 33 -4.90 1.93 -0.77
C VAL A 33 -4.07 2.59 -1.88
N THR A 34 -4.29 3.88 -2.08
CA THR A 34 -3.42 4.71 -2.92
C THR A 34 -2.38 5.37 -2.03
N TYR A 35 -1.12 5.00 -2.24
CA TYR A 35 0.04 5.55 -1.55
C TYR A 35 0.66 6.68 -2.37
N SER A 36 1.06 7.75 -1.70
CA SER A 36 1.78 8.90 -2.26
C SER A 36 3.12 9.07 -1.55
N ILE A 37 4.08 9.74 -2.20
CA ILE A 37 5.31 10.16 -1.53
C ILE A 37 4.96 11.06 -0.34
N GLY A 38 5.50 10.74 0.83
CA GLY A 38 5.20 11.43 2.10
C GLY A 38 4.17 10.71 2.97
N ASP A 39 3.40 9.76 2.41
CA ASP A 39 2.43 9.01 3.20
C ASP A 39 3.13 8.11 4.22
N GLU A 40 2.47 7.95 5.37
CA GLU A 40 2.92 7.05 6.42
C GLU A 40 2.03 5.81 6.49
N PHE A 41 2.66 4.67 6.76
CA PHE A 41 1.94 3.43 7.05
C PHE A 41 2.76 2.57 8.00
N GLN A 42 2.11 1.54 8.55
CA GLN A 42 2.69 0.71 9.60
C GLN A 42 3.19 -0.62 9.04
N LEU A 43 4.33 -1.08 9.54
CA LEU A 43 4.78 -2.45 9.33
C LEU A 43 3.92 -3.42 10.15
N GLY A 44 3.44 -4.47 9.48
CA GLY A 44 2.69 -5.57 10.08
C GLY A 44 3.60 -6.60 10.73
N ARG A 45 3.24 -7.87 10.61
CA ARG A 45 4.02 -9.00 11.15
C ARG A 45 5.02 -9.49 10.10
N GLY A 46 6.21 -9.90 10.49
CA GLY A 46 7.12 -10.60 9.58
C GLY A 46 6.53 -11.95 9.13
N SER A 47 6.72 -12.30 7.85
CA SER A 47 6.10 -13.47 7.23
C SER A 47 6.95 -14.74 7.25
N ASP A 48 8.18 -14.68 7.75
CA ASP A 48 9.00 -15.87 7.94
C ASP A 48 8.64 -16.63 9.22
N THR A 49 9.07 -17.88 9.28
CA THR A 49 8.95 -18.80 10.42
C THR A 49 9.56 -18.28 11.71
N ASN A 50 10.56 -17.39 11.63
CA ASN A 50 11.19 -16.72 12.78
C ASN A 50 10.63 -15.31 13.03
N GLY A 51 9.57 -14.90 12.33
CA GLY A 51 8.96 -13.59 12.42
C GLY A 51 9.74 -12.46 11.75
N LYS A 52 10.82 -12.75 11.01
CA LYS A 52 11.49 -11.76 10.17
C LYS A 52 10.62 -11.38 8.96
N PHE A 53 10.87 -10.19 8.45
CA PHE A 53 10.26 -9.70 7.23
C PHE A 53 10.96 -10.31 6.01
N VAL A 54 10.21 -10.85 5.07
CA VAL A 54 10.68 -11.37 3.78
C VAL A 54 10.72 -10.23 2.76
N TYR A 55 9.73 -9.35 2.77
CA TYR A 55 9.48 -8.33 1.75
C TYR A 55 9.83 -6.91 2.19
N VAL A 56 10.23 -6.74 3.46
CA VAL A 56 10.81 -5.51 4.00
C VAL A 56 12.29 -5.72 4.32
N ASN A 57 13.15 -4.99 3.61
CA ASN A 57 14.60 -5.13 3.70
C ASN A 57 15.27 -3.79 3.99
N VAL A 58 16.44 -3.81 4.64
CA VAL A 58 17.36 -2.67 4.73
C VAL A 58 17.75 -2.24 3.33
N GLY A 59 17.71 -0.93 3.08
CA GLY A 59 18.05 -0.31 1.81
C GLY A 59 18.99 0.88 1.97
N GLY A 60 19.37 1.48 0.84
CA GLY A 60 20.29 2.60 0.81
C GLY A 60 21.72 2.19 1.19
N TRP A 61 22.39 3.00 2.01
CA TRP A 61 23.80 2.82 2.37
C TRP A 61 24.06 1.66 3.34
N ALA A 62 23.03 1.22 4.08
CA ALA A 62 23.15 0.18 5.10
C ALA A 62 22.94 -1.24 4.56
N VAL A 63 22.78 -1.40 3.23
CA VAL A 63 22.57 -2.71 2.61
C VAL A 63 23.85 -3.55 2.66
N SER A 64 23.75 -4.77 3.17
CA SER A 64 24.79 -5.80 3.16
C SER A 64 24.77 -6.60 1.86
N SER A 65 25.86 -7.30 1.56
CA SER A 65 25.91 -8.30 0.47
C SER A 65 25.09 -9.56 0.76
N SER A 66 24.77 -9.82 2.03
CA SER A 66 23.92 -10.95 2.43
C SER A 66 22.44 -10.55 2.41
N ALA A 67 21.66 -11.21 1.55
CA ALA A 67 20.21 -11.01 1.49
C ALA A 67 19.54 -11.25 2.84
N GLU A 68 19.97 -12.27 3.60
CA GLU A 68 19.39 -12.61 4.90
C GLU A 68 19.70 -11.56 5.98
N GLN A 69 20.85 -10.90 5.92
CA GLN A 69 21.18 -9.81 6.86
C GLN A 69 20.38 -8.54 6.57
N ASN A 70 19.94 -8.36 5.32
CA ASN A 70 19.13 -7.21 4.94
C ASN A 70 17.67 -7.35 5.39
N ARG A 71 17.22 -8.56 5.73
CA ARG A 71 15.84 -8.78 6.14
C ARG A 71 15.59 -8.18 7.52
N LEU A 72 14.53 -7.39 7.61
CA LEU A 72 14.21 -6.68 8.83
C LEU A 72 13.80 -7.69 9.93
N GLY A 73 14.24 -7.44 11.16
CA GLY A 73 13.92 -8.30 12.31
C GLY A 73 12.51 -8.10 12.83
N SER A 74 11.96 -9.11 13.51
CA SER A 74 10.62 -9.11 14.13
C SER A 74 10.39 -7.96 15.13
N LEU A 75 11.45 -7.36 15.68
CA LEU A 75 11.35 -6.20 16.58
C LEU A 75 10.81 -4.94 15.90
N ASN A 76 10.72 -4.91 14.56
CA ASN A 76 10.23 -3.77 13.81
C ASN A 76 8.73 -3.86 13.48
N VAL A 77 8.04 -4.86 14.03
CA VAL A 77 6.57 -4.92 13.98
C VAL A 77 6.00 -3.64 14.58
N GLY A 78 5.04 -3.04 13.89
CA GLY A 78 4.39 -1.82 14.32
C GLY A 78 5.17 -0.53 14.05
N LEU A 79 6.38 -0.61 13.47
CA LEU A 79 7.15 0.56 13.05
C LEU A 79 6.36 1.35 12.00
N ILE A 80 6.22 2.66 12.22
CA ILE A 80 5.65 3.59 11.24
C ILE A 80 6.75 4.01 10.27
N VAL A 81 6.46 3.92 8.98
CA VAL A 81 7.40 4.26 7.92
C VAL A 81 6.78 5.24 6.93
N THR A 82 7.59 6.18 6.46
CA THR A 82 7.20 7.22 5.51
C THR A 82 7.68 6.88 4.10
N VAL A 83 6.80 6.95 3.10
CA VAL A 83 7.14 6.73 1.68
C VAL A 83 8.06 7.84 1.18
N LYS A 84 9.28 7.47 0.78
CA LYS A 84 10.26 8.41 0.19
C LYS A 84 10.33 8.31 -1.32
N LYS A 85 10.15 7.11 -1.89
CA LYS A 85 10.21 6.86 -3.34
C LYS A 85 9.32 5.68 -3.71
N ILE A 86 8.68 5.75 -4.87
CA ILE A 86 7.94 4.64 -5.48
C ILE A 86 8.56 4.31 -6.83
N LYS A 87 8.96 3.05 -7.04
CA LYS A 87 9.52 2.58 -8.30
C LYS A 87 8.79 1.36 -8.81
N LYS A 88 8.31 1.43 -10.04
CA LYS A 88 7.74 0.30 -10.77
C LYS A 88 8.77 -0.26 -11.74
N TYR A 89 9.05 -1.55 -11.62
CA TYR A 89 9.98 -2.28 -12.45
C TYR A 89 9.22 -3.15 -13.43
N ASN A 90 9.64 -3.15 -14.70
CA ASN A 90 9.04 -3.95 -15.76
C ASN A 90 10.11 -4.59 -16.66
N TYR A 91 10.98 -5.39 -16.06
CA TYR A 91 11.92 -6.24 -16.79
C TYR A 91 11.32 -7.62 -17.06
N LYS A 92 11.85 -8.35 -18.06
CA LYS A 92 11.37 -9.71 -18.38
C LYS A 92 11.42 -10.68 -17.19
N ARG A 93 12.41 -10.52 -16.30
CA ARG A 93 12.66 -11.39 -15.12
C ARG A 93 12.52 -10.67 -13.77
N TYR A 94 12.23 -9.36 -13.77
CA TYR A 94 12.14 -8.56 -12.56
C TYR A 94 11.01 -7.54 -12.73
N LYS A 95 9.87 -7.83 -12.09
CA LYS A 95 8.67 -7.01 -12.14
C LYS A 95 8.14 -6.83 -10.73
N GLY A 96 7.65 -5.64 -10.43
CA GLY A 96 7.09 -5.32 -9.12
C GLY A 96 7.11 -3.83 -8.85
N VAL A 97 6.48 -3.45 -7.75
CA VAL A 97 6.48 -2.07 -7.25
C VAL A 97 7.21 -2.05 -5.92
N TYR A 98 8.24 -1.23 -5.85
CA TYR A 98 9.12 -1.16 -4.69
C TYR A 98 9.07 0.23 -4.10
N PHE A 99 8.79 0.29 -2.80
CA PHE A 99 8.84 1.53 -2.04
C PHE A 99 10.20 1.63 -1.36
N THR A 100 10.81 2.81 -1.41
CA THR A 100 11.83 3.19 -0.43
C THR A 100 11.14 3.99 0.66
N VAL A 101 11.28 3.54 1.90
CA VAL A 101 10.67 4.18 3.06
C VAL A 101 11.71 4.53 4.12
N GLY A 102 11.41 5.48 5.01
CA GLY A 102 12.22 5.74 6.21
C GLY A 102 11.41 5.53 7.48
N GLY A 103 12.02 5.01 8.54
CA GLY A 103 11.37 4.80 9.84
C GLY A 103 11.84 5.78 10.92
N GLY A 104 12.09 7.04 10.56
CA GLY A 104 12.58 8.09 11.47
C GLY A 104 14.08 8.04 11.82
N ASN A 105 14.79 6.97 11.44
CA ASN A 105 16.25 6.86 11.56
C ASN A 105 16.95 7.16 10.23
N ILE A 106 18.30 7.13 10.25
CA ILE A 106 19.14 7.35 9.05
C ILE A 106 19.02 6.22 8.01
N THR A 107 18.51 5.06 8.43
CA THR A 107 18.39 3.88 7.58
C THR A 107 17.10 3.94 6.78
N ASN A 108 17.21 3.68 5.48
CA ASN A 108 16.02 3.49 4.65
C ASN A 108 15.73 2.00 4.51
N TYR A 109 14.47 1.67 4.26
CA TYR A 109 14.02 0.31 3.96
C TYR A 109 13.49 0.25 2.54
N THR A 110 13.62 -0.90 1.91
CA THR A 110 13.02 -1.23 0.61
C THR A 110 11.91 -2.24 0.84
N ILE A 111 10.74 -1.96 0.30
CA ILE A 111 9.55 -2.80 0.47
C ILE A 111 9.07 -3.23 -0.91
N ASP A 112 8.94 -4.53 -1.14
CA ASP A 112 8.16 -5.08 -2.25
C ASP A 112 6.67 -4.99 -1.88
N ILE A 113 6.00 -3.92 -2.28
CA ILE A 113 4.73 -3.51 -1.66
C ILE A 113 3.62 -4.55 -1.86
N GLU A 114 3.53 -5.14 -3.05
CA GLU A 114 2.47 -6.10 -3.36
C GLU A 114 2.64 -7.40 -2.60
N ASN A 115 3.88 -7.91 -2.53
CA ASN A 115 4.16 -9.12 -1.78
C ASN A 115 4.04 -8.88 -0.26
N ALA A 116 4.52 -7.74 0.23
CA ALA A 116 4.38 -7.36 1.64
C ALA A 116 2.91 -7.20 2.07
N ILE A 117 2.06 -6.65 1.20
CA ILE A 117 0.61 -6.63 1.42
C ILE A 117 0.07 -8.06 1.48
N SER A 118 0.38 -8.89 0.48
CA SER A 118 -0.13 -10.26 0.41
C SER A 118 0.22 -11.11 1.64
N SER A 119 1.36 -10.83 2.28
CA SER A 119 1.86 -11.54 3.46
C SER A 119 1.53 -10.86 4.79
N CYS A 120 0.82 -9.72 4.77
CA CYS A 120 0.54 -8.87 5.92
C CYS A 120 1.79 -8.35 6.67
N GLU A 121 2.86 -8.07 5.92
CA GLU A 121 4.05 -7.35 6.41
C GLU A 121 3.86 -5.83 6.45
N VAL A 122 2.79 -5.32 5.85
CA VAL A 122 2.38 -3.91 5.94
C VAL A 122 0.90 -3.80 6.27
N ILE A 123 0.49 -2.71 6.90
CA ILE A 123 -0.89 -2.44 7.31
C ILE A 123 -1.40 -1.19 6.55
N PRO A 124 -2.61 -1.24 5.98
CA PRO A 124 -3.52 -2.39 5.92
C PRO A 124 -3.04 -3.44 4.91
N CYS A 125 -3.13 -4.73 5.22
CA CYS A 125 -2.71 -5.81 4.32
C CYS A 125 -3.82 -6.36 3.41
N ARG A 126 -5.05 -5.93 3.64
CA ARG A 126 -6.21 -6.23 2.80
C ARG A 126 -7.02 -4.96 2.69
N SER A 127 -7.71 -4.77 1.57
CA SER A 127 -8.77 -3.78 1.57
C SER A 127 -9.77 -4.25 2.62
N GLU A 128 -10.03 -3.41 3.61
CA GLU A 128 -11.33 -3.43 4.25
C GLU A 128 -12.33 -3.06 3.14
N ALA A 129 -12.73 -4.03 2.32
CA ALA A 129 -13.93 -3.89 1.54
C ALA A 129 -15.05 -3.66 2.55
N SER A 130 -15.41 -2.38 2.72
CA SER A 130 -16.43 -1.86 3.63
C SER A 130 -16.04 -1.66 5.11
N SER A 131 -15.18 -0.69 5.38
CA SER A 131 -15.38 0.15 6.57
C SER A 131 -14.98 1.63 6.36
N LYS A 132 -15.09 2.14 5.12
CA LYS A 132 -15.83 3.41 5.02
C LYS A 132 -17.25 3.07 5.42
N VAL A 133 -17.52 3.13 6.72
CA VAL A 133 -18.87 3.32 7.22
C VAL A 133 -19.26 4.71 6.70
N VAL A 134 -19.65 4.80 5.42
CA VAL A 134 -20.78 5.64 5.08
C VAL A 134 -21.85 5.04 5.96
N VAL A 135 -22.04 5.62 7.15
CA VAL A 135 -23.11 5.18 8.03
C VAL A 135 -24.34 5.56 7.26
N ASP A 136 -24.84 4.62 6.47
CA ASP A 136 -26.08 4.79 5.77
C ASP A 136 -27.09 5.13 6.86
N LYS A 137 -27.89 6.13 6.56
CA LYS A 137 -28.94 6.63 7.45
C LYS A 137 -29.73 5.47 8.05
N TYR A 138 -29.93 4.42 7.26
CA TYR A 138 -30.60 3.19 7.64
C TYR A 138 -29.80 2.28 8.60
N ASP A 139 -28.47 2.21 8.49
CA ASP A 139 -27.63 1.46 9.44
C ASP A 139 -27.59 2.13 10.83
N LYS A 140 -27.58 3.47 10.85
CA LYS A 140 -27.75 4.28 12.06
C LYS A 140 -29.07 3.99 12.75
N LEU A 141 -30.15 3.95 11.98
CA LEU A 141 -31.50 3.63 12.48
C LEU A 141 -31.60 2.20 12.99
N LYS A 142 -30.95 1.24 12.33
CA LYS A 142 -30.92 -0.16 12.77
C LYS A 142 -30.25 -0.31 14.13
N LYS A 143 -29.06 0.29 14.32
CA LYS A 143 -28.36 0.28 15.61
C LYS A 143 -29.15 1.00 16.71
N LEU A 144 -29.78 2.13 16.37
CA LEU A 144 -30.62 2.87 17.32
C LEU A 144 -31.83 2.02 17.77
N LYS A 145 -32.42 1.25 16.86
CA LYS A 145 -33.50 0.31 17.19
C LYS A 145 -33.03 -0.85 18.06
N GLU A 146 -31.85 -1.40 17.78
CA GLU A 146 -31.25 -2.46 18.60
C GLU A 146 -31.04 -1.99 20.06
N LEU A 147 -30.64 -0.73 20.28
CA LEU A 147 -30.48 -0.14 21.62
C LEU A 147 -31.81 0.05 22.37
N LEU A 148 -32.90 0.37 21.65
CA LEU A 148 -34.25 0.42 22.23
C LEU A 148 -34.74 -0.99 22.59
N ASP A 149 -34.57 -1.95 21.66
CA ASP A 149 -35.02 -3.33 21.84
C ASP A 149 -34.23 -4.04 22.96
N SER A 150 -32.98 -3.65 23.21
CA SER A 150 -32.18 -4.09 24.35
C SER A 150 -32.50 -3.37 25.66
N GLY A 151 -33.43 -2.40 25.66
CA GLY A 151 -33.83 -1.63 26.83
C GLY A 151 -32.78 -0.65 27.35
N ILE A 152 -31.76 -0.34 26.54
CA ILE A 152 -30.70 0.63 26.90
C ILE A 152 -31.20 2.06 26.72
N LEU A 153 -32.07 2.28 25.72
CA LEU A 153 -32.74 3.55 25.46
C LEU A 153 -34.21 3.49 25.84
N THR A 154 -34.75 4.60 26.31
CA THR A 154 -36.19 4.80 26.42
C THR A 154 -36.80 5.12 25.05
N LYS A 155 -38.12 4.93 24.93
CA LYS A 155 -38.85 5.23 23.70
C LYS A 155 -38.75 6.71 23.28
N GLU A 156 -38.65 7.61 24.25
CA GLU A 156 -38.51 9.05 24.02
C GLU A 156 -37.12 9.40 23.45
N GLU A 157 -36.05 8.84 24.02
CA GLU A 157 -34.67 9.02 23.52
C GLU A 157 -34.51 8.44 22.11
N PHE A 158 -35.12 7.29 21.84
CA PHE A 158 -35.13 6.68 20.52
C PHE A 158 -35.75 7.60 19.45
N GLU A 159 -36.94 8.14 19.69
CA GLU A 159 -37.61 9.00 18.70
C GLU A 159 -36.88 10.34 18.48
N ASN A 160 -36.29 10.91 19.54
CA ASN A 160 -35.49 12.13 19.45
C ASN A 160 -34.23 11.95 18.59
N GLU A 161 -33.51 10.84 18.73
CA GLU A 161 -32.33 10.54 17.92
C GLU A 161 -32.68 10.12 16.49
N LYS A 162 -33.78 9.38 16.32
CA LYS A 162 -34.29 9.00 14.99
C LYS A 162 -34.66 10.22 14.14
N ALA A 163 -35.28 11.24 14.74
CA ALA A 163 -35.62 12.48 14.04
C ALA A 163 -34.36 13.23 13.54
N LYS A 164 -33.27 13.24 14.33
CA LYS A 164 -31.98 13.85 13.94
C LYS A 164 -31.32 13.13 12.77
N ILE A 165 -31.48 11.80 12.70
CA ILE A 165 -30.96 10.99 11.59
C ILE A 165 -31.83 11.14 10.33
N LEU A 166 -33.13 11.44 10.50
CA LEU A 166 -34.11 11.54 9.41
C LEU A 166 -34.19 12.91 8.72
N ASN A 167 -33.73 13.98 9.35
CA ASN A 167 -33.59 15.30 8.72
C ASN A 167 -32.24 15.49 8.02
#